data_AF-A0A944CYV4-F1
#
_entry.id   AF-A0A944CYV4-F1
#
_cell.length_a   1.000
_cell.length_b   1.000
_cell.length_c   1.000
_cell.angle_alpha   90.00
_cell.angle_beta   90.00
_cell.angle_gamma   90.00
#
_symmetry.space_group_name_H-M   'P 1'
#
loop_
_entity.id
_entity.type
_entity.pdbx_description
1 polymer ?
#
loop_
_entity_poly.entity_id
_entity_poly.type
_entity_poly.pdbx_seq_one_letter_code
_entity_poly.pdbx_strand_id
1 'polypeptide(L)' 'MTLNNYNFNGFTINLYIDEQGDWLAHFQEIPNISAFGDTPEEALQELKLAWELVKEDYQQKGKEIPFAPVRRKLYSS' A
#
# COMPACT_ATOMS: atom_id res chain seq x y z
N MET A 1 21.60 6.54 0.58
CA MET A 1 20.15 6.46 0.30
C MET A 1 19.73 5.03 0.58
N THR A 2 19.13 4.78 1.74
CA THR A 2 18.70 3.43 2.13
C THR A 2 17.51 3.03 1.26
N LEU A 3 17.64 1.91 0.55
CA LEU A 3 16.52 1.26 -0.12
C LEU A 3 15.53 0.84 0.98
N ASN A 4 14.50 1.64 1.22
CA ASN A 4 13.45 1.26 2.16
C ASN A 4 12.72 0.04 1.57
N ASN A 5 12.99 -1.14 2.13
CA ASN A 5 12.29 -2.35 1.75
C ASN A 5 10.90 -2.31 2.38
N TYR A 6 9.93 -1.75 1.67
CA TYR A 6 8.54 -1.71 2.13
C TYR A 6 7.94 -3.12 2.08
N ASN A 7 7.39 -3.61 3.20
CA ASN A 7 6.67 -4.88 3.25
C ASN A 7 5.15 -4.64 3.22
N PHE A 8 4.60 -4.61 2.01
CA PHE A 8 3.18 -4.42 1.75
C PHE A 8 2.45 -5.75 1.46
N ASN A 9 2.93 -6.88 1.99
CA ASN A 9 2.25 -8.18 1.85
C ASN A 9 1.90 -8.57 0.39
N GLY A 10 2.68 -8.08 -0.57
CA GLY A 10 2.51 -8.34 -2.00
C GLY A 10 1.48 -7.45 -2.72
N PHE A 11 0.89 -6.45 -2.05
CA PHE A 11 -0.09 -5.55 -2.67
C PHE A 11 0.53 -4.70 -3.77
N THR A 12 -0.25 -4.44 -4.82
CA THR A 12 0.17 -3.53 -5.89
C THR A 12 -0.08 -2.11 -5.42
N ILE A 13 0.92 -1.23 -5.59
CA ILE A 13 0.78 0.19 -5.25
C ILE A 13 0.51 0.98 -6.52
N ASN A 14 -0.55 1.78 -6.49
CA ASN A 14 -0.73 2.85 -7.46
C ASN A 14 -0.18 4.15 -6.85
N LEU A 15 0.57 4.90 -7.65
CA LEU A 15 1.21 6.15 -7.25
C LEU A 15 1.04 7.17 -8.38
N TYR A 16 0.34 8.27 -8.09
CA TYR A 16 0.07 9.33 -9.07
C TYR A 16 -0.13 10.68 -8.37
N ILE A 17 -0.11 11.76 -9.15
CA ILE A 17 -0.41 13.12 -8.67
C ILE A 17 -1.92 13.35 -8.76
N ASP A 18 -2.52 13.82 -7.67
CA ASP A 18 -3.96 14.11 -7.61
C ASP A 18 -4.32 15.45 -8.28
N GLU A 19 -5.60 15.85 -8.19
CA GLU A 19 -6.07 17.10 -8.80
C GLU A 19 -5.51 18.38 -8.12
N GLN A 20 -5.01 18.26 -6.90
CA GLN A 20 -4.46 19.35 -6.10
C GLN A 20 -2.94 19.48 -6.23
N GLY A 21 -2.28 18.47 -6.81
CA GLY A 21 -0.83 18.43 -7.01
C GLY A 21 -0.09 17.57 -6.00
N ASP A 22 -0.80 16.89 -5.09
CA ASP A 22 -0.20 16.02 -4.08
C ASP A 22 0.02 14.61 -4.63
N TRP A 23 1.07 13.93 -4.15
CA TRP A 23 1.27 12.52 -4.48
C TRP A 23 0.32 11.65 -3.67
N LEU A 24 -0.50 10.86 -4.35
CA LEU A 24 -1.39 9.87 -3.75
C LEU A 24 -0.85 8.47 -3.99
N ALA A 25 -0.59 7.75 -2.90
CA ALA A 25 -0.24 6.33 -2.89
C ALA A 25 -1.40 5.50 -2.33
N HIS A 26 -1.80 4.41 -2.98
CA HIS A 26 -2.80 3.48 -2.43
C HIS A 26 -2.60 2.04 -2.91
N PHE A 27 -3.13 1.07 -2.16
CA PHE A 27 -3.17 -0.32 -2.65
C PHE A 27 -4.23 -0.46 -3.75
N GLN A 28 -3.87 -1.07 -4.87
CA GLN A 28 -4.80 -1.31 -5.98
C GLN A 28 -5.96 -2.21 -5.52
N GLU A 29 -5.65 -3.23 -4.72
CA GLU A 29 -6.62 -4.23 -4.26
C GLU A 29 -7.48 -3.73 -3.09
N ILE A 30 -7.01 -2.72 -2.34
CA ILE A 30 -7.68 -2.15 -1.17
C ILE A 30 -7.54 -0.61 -1.19
N PRO A 31 -8.25 0.11 -2.08
CA PRO A 31 -8.00 1.54 -2.33
C PRO A 31 -8.29 2.46 -1.14
N ASN A 32 -9.05 2.00 -0.16
CA ASN A 32 -9.31 2.74 1.08
C ASN A 32 -8.09 2.80 2.01
N ILE A 33 -7.03 2.05 1.74
CA ILE A 33 -5.74 2.24 2.39
C ILE A 33 -4.88 3.07 1.44
N SER A 34 -4.81 4.36 1.74
CA SER A 34 -4.16 5.37 0.93
C SER A 34 -3.43 6.37 1.82
N ALA A 35 -2.46 7.06 1.24
CA ALA A 35 -1.78 8.17 1.89
C ALA A 35 -1.34 9.22 0.86
N PHE A 36 -1.19 10.46 1.34
CA PHE A 36 -0.71 11.59 0.55
C PHE A 36 0.71 11.98 0.99
N GLY A 37 1.42 12.68 0.12
CA GLY A 37 2.69 13.34 0.44
C GLY A 37 3.05 14.39 -0.61
N ASP A 38 3.94 15.32 -0.24
CA ASP A 38 4.43 16.35 -1.17
C ASP A 38 5.37 15.74 -2.22
N THR A 39 5.95 14.58 -1.89
CA THR A 39 6.84 13.80 -2.76
C THR A 39 6.36 12.34 -2.90
N PRO A 40 6.76 11.63 -3.97
CA PRO A 40 6.48 10.19 -4.12
C PRO A 40 6.96 9.37 -2.91
N GLU A 41 8.14 9.72 -2.38
CA GLU A 41 8.77 9.03 -1.27
C GLU A 41 8.00 9.23 0.04
N GLU A 42 7.50 10.44 0.29
CA GLU A 42 6.66 10.74 1.45
C GLU A 42 5.32 10.00 1.36
N ALA A 43 4.64 10.02 0.21
CA ALA A 43 3.39 9.29 0.04
C ALA A 43 3.55 7.78 0.30
N LEU A 44 4.67 7.19 -0.14
CA LEU A 44 4.99 5.78 0.13
C LEU A 44 5.32 5.51 1.61
N GLN A 45 6.01 6.44 2.27
CA GLN A 45 6.32 6.35 3.69
C GLN A 45 5.06 6.46 4.55
N GLU A 46 4.16 7.37 4.22
CA GLU A 46 2.86 7.50 4.88
C GLU A 46 1.97 6.28 4.61
N LEU A 47 1.97 5.74 3.38
CA LEU A 47 1.25 4.50 3.08
C LEU A 47 1.77 3.31 3.91
N LYS A 48 3.08 3.26 4.16
CA LYS A 48 3.68 2.26 5.06
C LYS A 48 3.14 2.42 6.48
N LEU A 49 3.11 3.64 7.02
CA LEU A 49 2.58 3.89 8.36
C LEU A 49 1.10 3.51 8.46
N ALA A 50 0.29 3.91 7.47
CA ALA A 50 -1.11 3.50 7.39
C ALA A 50 -1.27 1.97 7.36
N TRP A 51 -0.41 1.26 6.63
CA TRP A 51 -0.43 -0.20 6.58
C TRP A 51 -0.05 -0.86 7.90
N GLU A 52 0.97 -0.36 8.61
CA GLU A 52 1.31 -0.86 9.95
C GLU A 52 0.13 -0.68 10.93
N LEU A 53 -0.52 0.48 10.93
CA LEU A 53 -1.69 0.74 11.77
C LEU A 53 -2.86 -0.22 11.47
N VAL A 54 -3.10 -0.52 10.19
CA VAL A 54 -4.12 -1.52 9.80
C VAL A 54 -3.73 -2.90 10.31
N LYS A 55 -2.47 -3.31 10.20
CA LYS A 55 -2.01 -4.61 10.73
C LYS A 55 -2.18 -4.70 12.24
N GLU A 56 -1.87 -3.64 12.98
CA GLU A 56 -2.07 -3.56 14.42
C GLU A 56 -3.56 -3.73 14.80
N ASP A 57 -4.48 -3.06 14.09
CA ASP A 57 -5.93 -3.22 14.30
C ASP A 57 -6.40 -4.67 14.07
N TYR A 58 -5.89 -5.32 13.01
CA TYR A 58 -6.18 -6.72 12.74
C TYR A 58 -5.69 -7.64 13.86
N GLN A 59 -4.45 -7.43 14.32
CA GLN A 59 -3.87 -8.21 15.42
C GLN A 59 -4.67 -8.04 16.71
N GLN A 60 -5.05 -6.82 17.07
CA GLN A 60 -5.85 -6.53 18.26
C GLN A 60 -7.23 -7.22 18.22
N LYS A 61 -7.79 -7.39 17.01
CA LYS A 61 -9.07 -8.09 16.78
C LYS A 61 -8.92 -9.60 16.60
N GLY A 62 -7.71 -10.15 16.71
CA GLY A 62 -7.43 -11.57 16.47
C GLY A 62 -7.71 -12.01 15.03
N LYS A 63 -7.61 -11.09 14.07
CA LYS A 63 -7.83 -11.35 12.63
C LYS A 63 -6.50 -11.60 11.91
N GLU A 64 -6.56 -12.40 10.86
CA GLU A 64 -5.41 -12.64 9.99
C GLU A 64 -5.10 -11.42 9.12
N ILE A 65 -3.83 -11.00 9.10
CA ILE A 65 -3.36 -9.91 8.25
C ILE A 65 -3.49 -10.33 6.78
N PRO A 66 -4.14 -9.51 5.91
CA PRO A 66 -4.37 -9.91 4.54
C PRO A 66 -3.08 -9.83 3.71
N PHE A 67 -3.01 -10.71 2.71
CA PHE A 67 -2.01 -10.70 1.66
C PHE A 67 -2.68 -10.41 0.33
N ALA A 68 -1.92 -9.84 -0.61
CA ALA A 68 -2.44 -9.63 -1.94
C ALA A 68 -2.88 -10.96 -2.57
N PRO A 69 -3.98 -10.95 -3.34
CA PRO A 69 -4.37 -12.13 -4.09
C PRO A 69 -3.20 -12.54 -4.98
N VAL A 70 -2.80 -13.81 -4.90
CA VAL A 70 -1.77 -14.35 -5.80
C VAL A 70 -2.24 -14.07 -7.22
N ARG A 71 -1.48 -13.25 -7.96
CA ARG A 71 -1.70 -13.08 -9.41
C ARG A 71 -1.51 -14.45 -10.04
N ARG A 72 -2.59 -15.22 -10.21
CA ARG A 72 -2.61 -16.34 -11.15
C ARG A 72 -2.38 -15.70 -12.50
N LYS A 73 -1.12 -15.72 -12.97
CA LYS A 73 -0.81 -15.44 -14.37
C LYS A 73 -1.66 -16.40 -15.19
N LEU A 74 -2.77 -15.90 -15.72
CA LEU A 74 -3.48 -16.54 -16.82
C LEU A 74 -2.55 -16.43 -18.02
N TYR A 75 -1.64 -17.40 -18.16
CA TYR A 75 -1.06 -17.72 -19.44
C TYR A 75 -2.19 -18.37 -20.25
N SER A 76 -2.95 -17.55 -20.97
CA SER A 76 -3.77 -18.04 -22.07
C SER A 76 -2.82 -18.41 -23.20
N SER A 77 -2.87 -19.70 -23.59
CA SER A 77 -2.10 -20.33 -24.67
C SER A 77 -2.34 -19.69 -26.04
#